data_AF-A0A2V7W2J8-F1
#
_entry.id   AF-A0A2V7W2J8-F1
#
_cell.length_a   1.000
_cell.length_b   1.000
_cell.length_c   1.000
_cell.angle_alpha   90.00
_cell.angle_beta   90.00
_cell.angle_gamma   90.00
#
_symmetry.space_group_name_H-M   'P 1'
#
loop_
_entity.id
_entity.type
_entity.pdbx_description
1 polymer ?
#
loop_
_entity_poly.entity_id
_entity_poly.type
_entity_poly.pdbx_seq_one_letter_code
_entity_poly.pdbx_strand_id
1 'polypeptide(L)'
;AIGARGSDVLTQFLVESVVMGILGGIAGLALGVIGAKLLGHFTGWETTISPVIMAIAVAFSGAVGIFFGYYPARKAAALNPIEALRYE
;
A
#
# COMPACT_ATOMS: atom_id res chain seq x y z
N ALA A 1 7.66 23.45 16.44
CA ALA A 1 6.90 23.31 15.18
C ALA A 1 7.66 24.01 14.06
N ILE A 2 8.23 23.27 13.10
CA ILE A 2 9.18 23.79 12.07
C ILE A 2 8.43 24.46 10.88
N GLY A 3 7.18 24.91 11.06
CA GLY A 3 6.41 25.63 10.03
C GLY A 3 5.79 24.77 8.91
N ALA A 4 5.86 23.44 8.99
CA ALA A 4 5.21 22.55 8.02
C ALA A 4 3.68 22.72 8.05
N ARG A 5 3.05 22.83 6.88
CA ARG A 5 1.60 22.92 6.75
C ARG A 5 1.00 21.51 6.88
N GLY A 6 -0.25 21.40 7.35
CA GLY A 6 -0.95 20.11 7.40
C GLY A 6 -1.02 19.42 6.03
N SER A 7 -1.03 20.19 4.94
CA SER A 7 -0.93 19.69 3.56
C SER A 7 0.38 18.94 3.27
N ASP A 8 1.49 19.33 3.89
CA ASP A 8 2.80 18.73 3.66
C ASP A 8 2.83 17.33 4.29
N VAL A 9 2.30 17.23 5.52
CA VAL A 9 2.12 15.95 6.23
C VAL A 9 1.18 15.03 5.47
N LEU A 10 0.03 15.55 5.00
CA LEU A 10 -0.92 14.78 4.19
C LEU A 10 -0.23 14.19 2.95
N THR A 11 0.52 15.02 2.24
CA THR A 11 1.19 14.62 1.00
C THR A 11 2.28 13.59 1.27
N GLN A 12 3.09 13.75 2.32
CA GLN A 12 4.13 12.79 2.69
C GLN A 12 3.56 11.42 3.01
N PHE A 13 2.57 11.36 3.91
CA PHE A 13 1.94 10.09 4.30
C PHE A 13 1.22 9.42 3.13
N LEU A 14 0.59 10.20 2.26
CA LEU A 14 -0.06 9.68 1.06
C LEU A 14 0.96 9.09 0.08
N VAL A 15 2.07 9.79 -0.18
CA VAL A 15 3.17 9.28 -1.03
C VAL A 15 3.75 8.00 -0.42
N GLU A 16 4.03 7.99 0.88
CA GLU A 16 4.59 6.83 1.56
C GLU A 16 3.64 5.62 1.50
N SER A 17 2.34 5.84 1.69
CA SER A 17 1.32 4.78 1.60
C SER A 17 1.17 4.23 0.18
N VAL A 18 1.23 5.09 -0.83
CA VAL A 18 1.20 4.68 -2.24
C VAL A 18 2.46 3.88 -2.59
N VAL A 19 3.65 4.33 -2.19
CA VAL A 19 4.90 3.62 -2.42
C VAL A 19 4.90 2.26 -1.74
N MET A 20 4.50 2.19 -0.47
CA MET A 20 4.34 0.93 0.27
C MET A 20 3.33 -0.01 -0.41
N GLY A 21 2.19 0.51 -0.86
CA GLY A 21 1.15 -0.26 -1.55
C GLY A 21 1.62 -0.84 -2.90
N ILE A 22 2.42 -0.09 -3.65
CA ILE A 22 3.03 -0.56 -4.92
C ILE A 22 4.08 -1.63 -4.64
N LEU A 23 4.99 -1.38 -3.69
CA LEU A 23 6.03 -2.35 -3.34
C LEU A 23 5.43 -3.64 -2.80
N GLY A 24 4.41 -3.56 -1.94
CA GLY A 24 3.66 -4.70 -1.45
C GLY A 24 2.94 -5.45 -2.58
N GLY A 25 2.35 -4.73 -3.52
CA GLY A 25 1.70 -5.32 -4.71
C GLY A 25 2.67 -6.09 -5.60
N ILE A 26 3.85 -5.52 -5.88
CA ILE A 26 4.91 -6.17 -6.67
C ILE A 26 5.44 -7.42 -5.93
N ALA A 27 5.72 -7.30 -4.64
CA ALA A 27 6.21 -8.41 -3.83
C ALA A 27 5.17 -9.55 -3.75
N GLY A 28 3.90 -9.22 -3.52
CA GLY A 28 2.80 -10.17 -3.50
C GLY A 28 2.60 -10.88 -4.84
N LEU A 29 2.71 -10.15 -5.96
CA LEU A 29 2.65 -10.72 -7.31
C LEU A 29 3.79 -11.71 -7.55
N ALA A 30 5.02 -11.33 -7.20
CA ALA A 30 6.19 -12.19 -7.34
C ALA A 30 6.04 -13.47 -6.51
N LEU A 31 5.63 -13.35 -5.23
CA LEU A 31 5.37 -14.49 -4.36
C LEU A 31 4.25 -15.39 -4.89
N GLY A 32 3.16 -14.80 -5.40
CA GLY A 32 2.04 -15.53 -5.98
C GLY A 32 2.44 -16.34 -7.20
N VAL A 33 3.21 -15.75 -8.13
CA VAL A 33 3.73 -16.44 -9.32
C VAL A 33 4.71 -17.55 -8.94
N ILE A 34 5.61 -17.30 -7.98
CA ILE A 34 6.57 -18.30 -7.52
C ILE A 34 5.84 -19.47 -6.85
N GLY A 35 4.89 -19.20 -5.96
CA GLY A 35 4.08 -20.22 -5.29
C GLY A 35 3.25 -21.04 -6.27
N ALA A 36 2.62 -20.39 -7.25
CA ALA A 36 1.87 -21.03 -8.33
C ALA A 36 2.74 -22.00 -9.16
N LYS A 37 3.98 -21.61 -9.49
CA LYS A 37 4.92 -22.47 -10.22
C LYS A 37 5.45 -23.63 -9.36
N LEU A 38 5.77 -23.38 -8.09
CA LEU A 38 6.21 -24.42 -7.15
C LEU A 38 5.12 -25.47 -6.96
N LEU A 39 3.87 -25.04 -6.73
CA LEU A 39 2.74 -25.95 -6.62
C LEU A 39 2.56 -26.77 -7.90
N GLY A 40 2.54 -26.13 -9.07
CA GLY A 40 2.45 -26.86 -10.35
C GLY A 40 3.58 -27.87 -10.56
N HIS A 41 4.80 -27.56 -10.10
CA HIS A 41 5.94 -28.48 -10.16
C HIS A 41 5.75 -29.71 -9.26
N PHE A 42 5.23 -29.54 -8.04
CA PHE A 42 5.04 -30.66 -7.10
C PHE A 42 3.77 -31.47 -7.34
N THR A 43 2.69 -30.84 -7.82
CA THR A 43 1.39 -31.49 -8.02
C THR A 43 1.14 -31.94 -9.47
N GLY A 44 1.94 -31.45 -10.42
CA GLY A 44 1.73 -31.66 -11.85
C GLY A 44 0.53 -30.90 -12.42
N TRP A 45 -0.03 -29.93 -11.67
CA TRP A 45 -1.16 -29.13 -12.15
C TRP A 45 -0.73 -28.09 -13.18
N GLU A 46 -1.52 -27.93 -14.25
CA GLU A 46 -1.38 -26.80 -15.17
C GLU A 46 -1.83 -25.50 -14.49
N THR A 47 -0.87 -24.81 -13.88
CA THR A 47 -1.14 -23.52 -13.25
C THR A 47 -1.28 -22.43 -14.30
N THR A 48 -2.52 -22.08 -14.65
CA THR A 48 -2.81 -20.99 -15.60
C THR A 48 -2.82 -19.65 -14.86
N ILE A 49 -1.88 -18.78 -15.20
CA ILE A 49 -1.80 -17.43 -14.63
C ILE A 49 -2.51 -16.46 -15.59
N SER A 50 -3.67 -15.95 -15.18
CA SER A 50 -4.44 -14.98 -15.98
C SER A 50 -3.90 -13.55 -15.79
N PRO A 51 -3.47 -12.86 -16.88
CA PRO A 51 -3.03 -11.47 -16.79
C PRO A 51 -4.11 -10.52 -16.24
N VAL A 52 -5.39 -10.83 -16.49
CA VAL A 52 -6.53 -10.05 -15.98
C VAL A 52 -6.61 -10.14 -14.47
N ILE A 53 -6.45 -11.33 -13.89
CA ILE A 53 -6.46 -11.53 -12.44
C ILE A 53 -5.26 -10.85 -11.80
N MET A 54 -4.08 -10.92 -12.43
CA MET A 54 -2.89 -10.18 -11.97
C MET A 54 -3.14 -8.67 -11.94
N ALA A 55 -3.73 -8.11 -13.00
CA ALA A 55 -4.06 -6.68 -13.06
C ALA A 55 -5.07 -6.28 -11.98
N ILE A 56 -6.10 -7.10 -11.75
CA ILE A 56 -7.10 -6.86 -10.69
C ILE A 56 -6.43 -6.91 -9.31
N ALA A 57 -5.55 -7.88 -9.06
CA ALA A 57 -4.83 -8.00 -7.78
C ALA A 57 -3.94 -6.78 -7.49
N VAL A 58 -3.20 -6.30 -8.50
CA VAL A 58 -2.38 -5.09 -8.38
C VAL A 58 -3.25 -3.85 -8.15
N ALA A 59 -4.34 -3.70 -8.90
CA ALA A 59 -5.28 -2.60 -8.72
C ALA A 59 -5.92 -2.59 -7.33
N PHE A 60 -6.29 -3.77 -6.82
CA PHE A 60 -6.83 -3.93 -5.47
C PHE A 60 -5.81 -3.55 -4.39
N SER A 61 -4.56 -4.00 -4.50
CA SER A 61 -3.48 -3.60 -3.60
C SER A 61 -3.27 -2.07 -3.58
N GLY A 62 -3.28 -1.45 -4.76
CA GLY A 62 -3.19 0.01 -4.88
C GLY A 62 -4.37 0.73 -4.23
N ALA A 63 -5.60 0.27 -4.46
CA ALA A 63 -6.80 0.83 -3.85
C ALA A 63 -6.77 0.73 -2.32
N VAL A 64 -6.34 -0.41 -1.78
CA VAL A 64 -6.16 -0.63 -0.34
C VAL A 64 -5.11 0.34 0.21
N GLY A 65 -3.94 0.45 -0.43
CA GLY A 65 -2.87 1.38 -0.02
C GLY A 65 -3.32 2.85 -0.02
N ILE A 66 -4.07 3.27 -1.04
CA ILE A 66 -4.65 4.63 -1.10
C ILE A 66 -5.68 4.85 0.02
N PHE A 67 -6.59 3.90 0.21
CA PHE A 67 -7.65 4.02 1.21
C PHE A 67 -7.08 4.11 2.64
N PHE A 68 -6.19 3.19 2.99
CA PHE A 68 -5.56 3.14 4.30
C PHE A 68 -4.47 4.20 4.50
N GLY A 69 -3.93 4.79 3.44
CA GLY A 69 -3.01 5.93 3.54
C GLY A 69 -3.73 7.26 3.72
N TYR A 70 -4.78 7.49 2.94
CA TYR A 70 -5.48 8.77 2.91
C TYR A 70 -6.22 9.08 4.22
N TYR A 71 -6.92 8.10 4.81
CA TYR A 71 -7.68 8.30 6.03
C TYR A 71 -6.82 8.75 7.24
N PRO A 72 -5.75 8.02 7.63
CA PRO A 72 -4.88 8.46 8.73
C PRO A 72 -4.10 9.73 8.39
N ALA A 73 -3.66 9.91 7.13
CA ALA A 73 -2.98 11.13 6.72
C ALA A 73 -3.87 12.37 6.87
N ARG A 74 -5.16 12.27 6.51
CA ARG A 74 -6.14 13.34 6.72
C ARG A 74 -6.38 13.60 8.20
N LYS A 75 -6.43 12.55 9.03
CA LYS A 75 -6.56 12.68 10.48
C LYS A 75 -5.34 13.38 11.09
N ALA A 76 -4.12 13.01 10.68
CA ALA A 76 -2.86 13.61 11.12
C ALA A 76 -2.74 15.09 10.72
N ALA A 77 -3.10 15.42 9.48
CA ALA A 77 -3.07 16.78 8.96
C ALA A 77 -4.05 17.74 9.65
N ALA A 78 -5.10 17.22 10.30
CA ALA A 78 -6.12 17.99 11.00
C ALA A 78 -5.81 18.21 12.50
N LEU A 79 -4.76 17.58 13.04
CA LEU A 79 -4.36 17.79 14.44
C LEU A 79 -3.76 19.18 14.63
N ASN A 80 -4.18 19.86 15.69
CA ASN A 80 -3.57 21.12 16.10
C ASN A 80 -2.13 20.84 16.56
N PRO A 81 -1.11 21.51 15.98
CA PRO A 81 0.29 21.27 16.34
C PRO A 81 0.60 21.58 17.80
N ILE A 82 -0.22 22.41 18.45
CA ILE A 82 -0.14 22.69 19.89
C ILE A 82 -0.62 21.49 20.73
N GLU A 83 -1.64 20.75 20.30
CA GLU A 83 -2.10 19.54 20.99
C GLU A 83 -1.15 18.36 20.78
N ALA A 84 -0.53 18.24 19.60
CA ALA A 84 0.44 17.21 19.31
C ALA A 84 1.71 17.29 20.19
N LEU A 85 2.13 18.51 20.58
CA LEU A 85 3.26 18.76 21.48
C LEU A 85 2.90 18.65 22.98
N ARG A 86 1.60 18.68 23.34
CA ARG A 86 1.14 18.66 24.73
C ARG A 86 0.91 17.24 25.28
N TYR A 87 0.99 16.25 24.39
CA TYR A 87 0.96 14.82 24.73
C TYR A 87 2.37 14.21 24.83
N GLU A 88 3.40 15.05 24.74
CA GLU A 88 4.78 14.72 25.14
C GLU A 88 5.05 15.24 26.57
#